data_AF-A0A1I8EU24-F1
#
_entry.id   AF-A0A1I8EU24-F1
#
_cell.length_a   1.000
_cell.length_b   1.000
_cell.length_c   1.000
_cell.angle_alpha   90.00
_cell.angle_beta   90.00
_cell.angle_gamma   90.00
#
_symmetry.space_group_name_H-M   'P 1'
#
loop_
_entity.id
_entity.type
_entity.pdbx_description
1 polymer ?
#
loop_
_entity_poly.entity_id
_entity_poly.type
_entity_poly.pdbx_seq_one_letter_code
_entity_poly.pdbx_strand_id
1 'polypeptide(L)'
;MSSDAIDAYSIATLAGAPYAQLLSQSLITWPLIFVLFTLPAANLLINLGYVSGAGPVLTFARIAPIASGIGWALTWLAGERLFIRSLTAAQNLIYIFASIRKRLDWAIDCDHSYNDHLCVELLQINVSYSKMQHQPDNNWPAQQFNKFFISSKKRKNGYLSDLIYSN
;
A
#
# COMPACT_ATOMS: atom_id res chain seq x y z
N MET A 1 19.14 14.08 14.21
CA MET A 1 19.32 13.76 12.78
C MET A 1 19.33 15.07 12.01
N SER A 2 20.35 15.33 11.20
CA SER A 2 20.40 16.54 10.36
C SER A 2 19.34 16.46 9.25
N SER A 3 18.80 17.61 8.83
CA SER A 3 17.81 17.70 7.74
C SER A 3 18.31 16.99 6.47
N ASP A 4 19.61 17.13 6.18
CA ASP A 4 20.26 16.54 5.00
C ASP A 4 20.23 15.01 5.01
N ALA A 5 20.27 14.39 6.19
CA ALA A 5 20.14 12.94 6.30
C ALA A 5 18.71 12.49 5.96
N ILE A 6 17.70 13.23 6.41
CA ILE A 6 16.28 12.93 6.14
C ILE A 6 15.99 13.03 4.64
N ASP A 7 16.55 14.04 3.98
CA ASP A 7 16.39 14.22 2.53
C ASP A 7 17.08 13.11 1.73
N ALA A 8 18.29 12.70 2.14
CA ALA A 8 19.01 11.58 1.52
C ALA A 8 18.24 10.25 1.63
N TYR A 9 17.68 9.93 2.81
CA TYR A 9 16.87 8.73 3.02
C TYR A 9 15.54 8.79 2.25
N SER A 10 14.95 9.98 2.12
CA SER A 10 13.70 10.16 1.38
C SER A 10 13.90 9.82 -0.10
N ILE A 11 14.93 10.34 -0.74
CA ILE A 11 15.22 10.05 -2.16
C ILE A 11 15.56 8.57 -2.38
N ALA A 12 16.30 7.96 -1.44
CA ALA A 12 16.66 6.55 -1.50
C ALA A 12 15.45 5.60 -1.38
N THR A 13 14.53 5.89 -0.46
CA THR A 13 13.30 5.10 -0.28
C THR A 13 12.35 5.25 -1.47
N LEU A 14 12.29 6.45 -2.04
CA LEU A 14 11.58 6.77 -3.28
C LEU A 14 12.04 5.94 -4.48
N ALA A 15 13.35 5.91 -4.73
CA ALA A 15 13.93 5.08 -5.79
C ALA A 15 13.89 3.59 -5.45
N GLY A 16 13.83 3.25 -4.16
CA GLY A 16 13.76 1.90 -3.62
C GLY A 16 12.42 1.18 -3.85
N ALA A 17 11.33 1.95 -3.94
CA ALA A 17 9.95 1.46 -3.99
C ALA A 17 9.62 0.44 -5.11
N PRO A 18 10.16 0.51 -6.35
CA PRO A 18 9.90 -0.49 -7.39
C PRO A 18 10.66 -1.81 -7.18
N TYR A 19 11.73 -1.88 -6.37
CA TYR A 19 12.55 -3.09 -6.27
C TYR A 19 11.88 -4.25 -5.50
N ALA A 20 10.84 -3.97 -4.72
CA ALA A 20 10.08 -5.02 -4.03
C ALA A 20 9.39 -5.99 -5.02
N GLN A 21 9.16 -5.58 -6.27
CA GLN A 21 8.51 -6.41 -7.29
C GLN A 21 9.49 -7.33 -8.04
N LEU A 22 10.80 -7.14 -7.90
CA LEU A 22 11.84 -7.97 -8.54
C LEU A 22 12.15 -9.26 -7.77
N LEU A 23 11.72 -9.35 -6.50
CA LEU A 23 11.96 -10.51 -5.63
C LEU A 23 11.29 -11.81 -6.13
N SER A 24 10.29 -11.72 -7.02
CA SER A 24 9.50 -12.88 -7.46
C SER A 24 10.03 -13.59 -8.71
N GLN A 25 11.09 -13.09 -9.36
CA GLN A 25 11.40 -13.51 -10.73
C GLN A 25 12.49 -14.58 -10.88
N SER A 26 13.39 -14.80 -9.90
CA SER A 26 14.39 -15.90 -9.92
C SER A 26 15.33 -15.83 -8.70
N LEU A 27 15.63 -16.97 -8.07
CA LEU A 27 16.55 -17.08 -6.92
C LEU A 27 18.00 -16.62 -7.24
N ILE A 28 18.42 -16.71 -8.50
CA ILE A 28 19.81 -16.43 -8.93
C ILE A 28 19.91 -15.06 -9.60
N THR A 29 18.89 -14.66 -10.35
CA THR A 29 18.88 -13.39 -11.08
C THR A 29 18.68 -12.20 -10.14
N TRP A 30 17.85 -12.37 -9.10
CA TRP A 30 17.58 -11.32 -8.11
C TRP A 30 18.84 -10.77 -7.41
N PRO A 31 19.71 -11.60 -6.80
CA PRO A 31 20.90 -11.08 -6.12
C PRO A 31 21.89 -10.47 -7.09
N LEU A 32 22.02 -10.99 -8.32
CA LEU A 32 22.92 -10.44 -9.34
C LEU A 32 22.51 -9.04 -9.78
N ILE A 33 21.23 -8.83 -10.12
CA ILE A 33 20.73 -7.50 -10.51
C ILE A 33 20.83 -6.54 -9.33
N PHE A 34 20.51 -7.01 -8.12
CA PHE A 34 20.58 -6.19 -6.92
C PHE A 34 21.99 -5.67 -6.65
N VAL A 35 23.01 -6.55 -6.72
CA VAL A 35 24.39 -6.17 -6.44
C VAL A 35 25.00 -5.33 -7.57
N LEU A 36 24.72 -5.65 -8.83
CA LEU A 36 25.34 -4.98 -9.98
C LEU A 36 24.70 -3.64 -10.35
N PHE A 37 23.38 -3.50 -10.16
CA PHE A 37 22.66 -2.31 -10.63
C PHE A 37 21.98 -1.56 -9.48
N THR A 38 21.24 -2.25 -8.62
CA THR A 38 20.45 -1.59 -7.57
C THR A 38 21.33 -0.98 -6.47
N LEU A 39 22.33 -1.70 -5.97
CA LEU A 39 23.23 -1.22 -4.92
C LEU A 39 24.04 0.02 -5.37
N PRO A 40 24.70 0.02 -6.55
CA PRO A 40 25.40 1.21 -7.03
C PRO A 40 24.46 2.39 -7.27
N ALA A 41 23.27 2.16 -7.86
CA ALA A 41 22.29 3.21 -8.11
C ALA A 41 21.75 3.82 -6.81
N ALA A 42 21.43 2.98 -5.80
CA ALA A 42 20.98 3.44 -4.50
C ALA A 42 22.08 4.23 -3.76
N ASN A 43 23.31 3.73 -3.78
CA ASN A 43 24.46 4.42 -3.17
C ASN A 43 24.71 5.78 -3.84
N LEU A 44 24.67 5.84 -5.17
CA LEU A 44 24.77 7.11 -5.91
C LEU A 44 23.69 8.09 -5.48
N LEU A 45 22.44 7.62 -5.40
CA LEU A 45 21.30 8.49 -5.12
C LEU A 45 21.27 8.99 -3.67
N ILE A 46 21.70 8.16 -2.70
CA ILE A 46 21.88 8.56 -1.30
C ILE A 46 22.95 9.63 -1.19
N ASN A 47 24.12 9.41 -1.79
CA ASN A 47 25.22 10.39 -1.75
C ASN A 47 24.83 11.68 -2.48
N LEU A 48 24.10 11.59 -3.59
CA LEU A 48 23.60 12.74 -4.33
C LEU A 48 22.60 13.56 -3.50
N GLY A 49 21.70 12.88 -2.79
CA GLY A 49 20.78 13.53 -1.84
C GLY A 49 21.51 14.23 -0.69
N TYR A 50 22.51 13.54 -0.11
CA TYR A 50 23.33 14.08 0.97
C TYR A 50 24.12 15.32 0.55
N VAL A 51 24.77 15.29 -0.63
CA VAL A 51 25.52 16.45 -1.16
C VAL A 51 24.59 17.60 -1.55
N SER A 52 23.40 17.30 -2.04
CA SER A 52 22.48 18.33 -2.51
C SER A 52 21.71 19.04 -1.38
N GLY A 53 21.51 18.37 -0.24
CA GLY A 53 20.78 18.90 0.92
C GLY A 53 19.39 19.44 0.57
N ALA A 54 18.75 18.85 -0.44
CA ALA A 54 17.52 19.35 -1.02
C ALA A 54 16.67 18.22 -1.58
N GLY A 55 15.37 18.48 -1.76
CA GLY A 55 14.44 17.55 -2.38
C GLY A 55 14.75 17.25 -3.86
N PRO A 56 14.23 16.15 -4.40
CA PRO A 56 14.61 15.62 -5.71
C PRO A 56 14.46 16.62 -6.86
N VAL A 57 13.39 17.43 -6.89
CA VAL A 57 13.19 18.49 -7.91
C VAL A 57 14.35 19.47 -7.95
N LEU A 58 14.80 19.95 -6.79
CA LEU A 58 15.87 20.93 -6.71
C LEU A 58 17.24 20.28 -6.96
N THR A 59 17.44 19.03 -6.53
CA THR A 59 18.69 18.29 -6.80
C THR A 59 18.94 18.12 -8.31
N PHE A 60 17.94 17.63 -9.06
CA PHE A 60 18.09 17.39 -10.50
C PHE A 60 18.16 18.70 -11.29
N ALA A 61 17.43 19.75 -10.86
CA ALA A 61 17.53 21.07 -11.48
C ALA A 61 18.92 21.70 -11.33
N ARG A 62 19.64 21.46 -10.22
CA ARG A 62 21.01 21.94 -9.98
C ARG A 62 22.06 21.21 -10.81
N ILE A 63 21.83 19.94 -11.16
CA ILE A 63 22.76 19.14 -11.98
C ILE A 63 22.59 19.47 -13.46
N ALA A 64 21.34 19.44 -13.94
CA ALA A 64 21.00 19.83 -15.30
C ALA A 64 19.57 20.37 -15.35
N PRO A 65 19.34 21.62 -15.80
CA PRO A 65 18.01 22.22 -15.78
C PRO A 65 16.98 21.45 -16.63
N ILE A 66 17.43 20.76 -17.69
CA ILE A 66 16.59 19.88 -18.52
C ILE A 66 16.14 18.62 -17.75
N ALA A 67 16.94 18.16 -16.78
CA ALA A 67 16.62 17.00 -15.95
C ALA A 67 15.65 17.32 -14.80
N SER A 68 15.23 18.58 -14.62
CA SER A 68 14.26 18.97 -13.59
C SER A 68 12.93 18.19 -13.68
N GLY A 69 12.53 17.77 -14.89
CA GLY A 69 11.37 16.90 -15.10
C GLY A 69 11.48 15.54 -14.41
N ILE A 70 12.69 14.99 -14.26
CA ILE A 70 12.93 13.72 -13.56
C ILE A 70 12.62 13.87 -12.07
N GLY A 71 13.00 15.00 -11.46
CA GLY A 71 12.68 15.26 -10.06
C GLY A 71 11.17 15.37 -9.80
N TRP A 72 10.41 15.93 -10.73
CA TRP A 72 8.94 15.98 -10.66
C TRP A 72 8.32 14.59 -10.81
N ALA A 73 8.78 13.79 -11.77
CA ALA A 73 8.32 12.42 -11.96
C ALA A 73 8.58 11.54 -10.72
N LEU A 74 9.76 11.68 -10.10
CA LEU A 74 10.09 10.98 -8.85
C LEU A 74 9.16 11.39 -7.73
N THR A 75 8.91 12.70 -7.56
CA THR A 75 8.01 13.21 -6.52
C THR A 75 6.58 12.69 -6.71
N TRP A 76 6.10 12.65 -7.95
CA TRP A 76 4.78 12.08 -8.27
C TRP A 76 4.71 10.58 -7.92
N LEU A 77 5.72 9.81 -8.34
CA LEU A 77 5.80 8.38 -8.04
C LEU A 77 5.84 8.12 -6.53
N ALA A 78 6.53 8.95 -5.74
CA ALA A 78 6.45 8.92 -4.27
C ALA A 78 5.02 9.07 -3.79
N GLY A 79 4.36 10.13 -4.26
CA GLY A 79 3.03 10.51 -3.79
C GLY A 79 2.03 9.38 -4.02
N GLU A 80 2.04 8.79 -5.21
CA GLU A 80 1.19 7.64 -5.54
C GLU A 80 1.47 6.44 -4.64
N ARG A 81 2.74 6.08 -4.46
CA ARG A 81 3.13 4.94 -3.62
C ARG A 81 2.79 5.18 -2.15
N LEU A 82 3.01 6.40 -1.65
CA LEU A 82 2.70 6.77 -0.27
C LEU A 82 1.19 6.71 -0.02
N PHE A 83 0.37 7.15 -0.97
CA PHE A 83 -1.09 7.06 -0.88
C PHE A 83 -1.56 5.61 -0.79
N ILE A 84 -1.10 4.73 -1.68
CA ILE A 84 -1.49 3.31 -1.66
C ILE A 84 -0.99 2.60 -0.38
N ARG A 85 0.24 2.88 0.03
CA ARG A 85 0.84 2.27 1.23
C ARG A 85 0.15 2.74 2.52
N SER A 86 -0.22 4.02 2.61
CA SER A 86 -0.96 4.55 3.77
C SER A 86 -2.37 3.96 3.88
N LEU A 87 -3.07 3.77 2.75
CA LEU A 87 -4.35 3.03 2.72
C LEU A 87 -4.18 1.58 3.20
N THR A 88 -3.15 0.89 2.72
CA THR A 88 -2.86 -0.49 3.13
C THR A 88 -2.50 -0.57 4.62
N ALA A 89 -1.70 0.38 5.12
CA ALA A 89 -1.34 0.46 6.52
C ALA A 89 -2.56 0.72 7.42
N ALA A 90 -3.46 1.62 7.01
CA ALA A 90 -4.72 1.86 7.71
C ALA A 90 -5.59 0.60 7.77
N GLN A 91 -5.68 -0.15 6.66
CA GLN A 91 -6.39 -1.43 6.63
C GLN A 91 -5.78 -2.44 7.60
N ASN A 92 -4.45 -2.56 7.62
CA ASN A 92 -3.74 -3.46 8.53
C ASN A 92 -3.99 -3.10 10.00
N LEU A 93 -4.03 -1.81 10.34
CA LEU A 93 -4.35 -1.35 11.70
C LEU A 93 -5.76 -1.79 12.12
N ILE A 94 -6.75 -1.69 11.24
CA ILE A 94 -8.12 -2.16 11.52
C ILE A 94 -8.10 -3.65 11.86
N TYR A 95 -7.39 -4.46 11.07
CA TYR A 95 -7.26 -5.89 11.34
C TYR A 95 -6.53 -6.19 12.64
N ILE A 96 -5.50 -5.41 13.02
CA ILE A 96 -4.81 -5.54 14.31
C ILE A 96 -5.79 -5.31 15.46
N PHE A 97 -6.55 -4.21 15.44
CA PHE A 97 -7.54 -3.93 16.47
C PHE A 97 -8.67 -4.96 16.51
N ALA A 98 -9.13 -5.43 15.35
CA ALA A 98 -10.13 -6.49 15.25
C ALA A 98 -9.61 -7.84 15.77
N SER A 99 -8.29 -8.06 15.77
CA SER A 99 -7.64 -9.29 16.23
C SER A 99 -7.30 -9.32 17.73
N ILE A 100 -7.58 -8.24 18.48
CA ILE A 100 -7.38 -8.22 19.96
C ILE A 100 -8.36 -9.17 20.69
N ARG A 101 -9.25 -9.85 19.97
CA ARG A 101 -10.24 -10.80 20.50
C ARG A 101 -9.74 -12.25 20.41
N LYS A 102 -10.17 -13.10 21.35
CA LYS A 102 -9.79 -14.53 21.39
C LYS A 102 -10.36 -15.36 20.23
N ARG A 103 -11.49 -14.94 19.66
CA ARG A 103 -12.05 -15.48 18.41
C ARG A 103 -12.10 -14.38 17.35
N LEU A 104 -11.68 -14.73 16.13
CA LEU A 104 -11.70 -13.85 14.97
C LEU A 104 -12.95 -14.14 14.14
N ASP A 105 -14.10 -13.67 14.62
CA ASP A 105 -15.40 -13.96 14.00
C ASP A 105 -15.49 -13.41 12.57
N TRP A 106 -14.73 -12.34 12.24
CA TRP A 106 -14.65 -11.77 10.89
C TRP A 106 -13.85 -12.62 9.88
N ALA A 107 -13.09 -13.61 10.36
CA ALA A 107 -12.27 -14.48 9.53
C ALA A 107 -12.87 -15.89 9.39
N ILE A 108 -13.68 -16.33 10.36
CA ILE A 108 -14.11 -17.73 10.49
C ILE A 108 -15.59 -17.88 10.15
N ASP A 109 -16.44 -17.02 10.68
CA ASP A 109 -17.89 -17.23 10.68
C ASP A 109 -18.59 -16.34 9.63
N CYS A 110 -19.54 -16.93 8.90
CA CYS A 110 -20.37 -16.19 7.94
C CYS A 110 -21.66 -15.62 8.57
N ASP A 111 -21.92 -15.88 9.84
CA ASP A 111 -23.13 -15.44 10.55
C ASP A 111 -23.01 -14.01 11.12
N HIS A 112 -22.86 -13.03 10.23
CA HIS A 112 -22.84 -11.62 10.61
C HIS A 112 -23.80 -10.80 9.74
N SER A 113 -24.33 -9.71 10.29
CA SER A 113 -25.29 -8.82 9.60
C SER A 113 -24.74 -8.14 8.34
N TYR A 114 -23.42 -8.19 8.13
CA TYR A 114 -22.76 -7.66 6.95
C TYR A 114 -22.44 -8.71 5.88
N ASN A 115 -22.70 -9.98 6.17
CA ASN A 115 -22.44 -11.08 5.25
C ASN A 115 -23.67 -11.34 4.37
N ASP A 116 -23.40 -11.57 3.09
CA ASP A 116 -24.39 -11.98 2.11
C ASP A 116 -24.58 -13.52 2.11
N HIS A 117 -25.69 -14.00 1.55
CA HIS A 117 -26.02 -15.43 1.43
C HIS A 117 -24.98 -16.26 0.64
N LEU A 118 -24.08 -15.59 -0.06
CA LEU A 118 -22.98 -16.16 -0.83
C LEU A 118 -21.67 -16.26 -0.02
N CYS A 119 -21.69 -16.00 1.29
CA CYS A 119 -20.51 -16.14 2.16
C CYS A 119 -20.14 -17.61 2.36
N VAL A 120 -18.84 -17.91 2.27
CA VAL A 120 -18.29 -19.27 2.47
C VAL A 120 -17.31 -19.27 3.64
N GLU A 121 -17.50 -20.19 4.58
CA GLU A 121 -16.62 -20.37 5.74
C GLU A 121 -15.32 -21.09 5.34
N LEU A 122 -14.16 -20.54 5.73
CA LEU A 122 -12.85 -21.05 5.33
C LEU A 122 -12.49 -22.40 5.97
N LEU A 123 -13.10 -22.74 7.11
CA LEU A 123 -12.82 -23.96 7.87
C LEU A 123 -13.79 -25.12 7.57
N GLN A 124 -14.75 -24.94 6.67
CA GLN A 124 -15.61 -26.05 6.28
C GLN A 124 -14.82 -27.07 5.43
N ILE A 125 -14.69 -28.29 5.97
CA ILE A 125 -13.98 -29.41 5.33
C ILE A 125 -14.74 -29.96 4.11
N ASN A 126 -15.98 -29.51 3.89
CA ASN A 126 -16.91 -30.02 2.88
C ASN A 126 -17.26 -29.00 1.79
N VAL A 127 -16.30 -28.16 1.39
CA VAL A 127 -16.45 -27.28 0.21
C VAL A 127 -16.31 -28.15 -1.04
N SER A 128 -17.34 -28.94 -1.32
CA SER A 128 -17.59 -29.39 -2.69
C SER A 128 -17.74 -28.13 -3.55
N TYR A 129 -17.03 -28.08 -4.68
CA TYR A 129 -17.08 -27.00 -5.67
C TYR A 129 -18.54 -26.68 -5.99
N SER A 130 -19.11 -25.68 -5.30
CA SER A 130 -20.46 -25.23 -5.57
C SER A 130 -20.41 -24.36 -6.81
N LYS A 131 -21.52 -24.31 -7.57
CA LYS A 131 -21.64 -23.47 -8.78
C LYS A 131 -21.44 -21.95 -8.53
N MET A 132 -21.19 -21.55 -7.27
CA MET A 132 -21.03 -20.16 -6.82
C MET A 132 -19.55 -19.73 -6.69
N GLN A 133 -18.56 -20.61 -6.89
CA GLN A 133 -17.17 -20.18 -7.11
C GLN A 133 -17.01 -19.64 -8.53
N HIS A 134 -17.41 -18.39 -8.76
CA HIS A 134 -17.02 -17.64 -9.97
C HIS A 134 -15.95 -16.62 -9.59
N GLN A 135 -14.73 -16.86 -10.07
CA GLN A 135 -13.68 -15.84 -10.13
C GLN A 135 -14.24 -14.66 -10.94
N PRO A 136 -14.21 -13.40 -10.46
CA PRO A 136 -13.33 -12.86 -9.41
C PRO A 136 -13.94 -12.64 -8.02
N ASP A 137 -15.20 -13.02 -7.79
CA ASP A 137 -15.93 -12.67 -6.56
C ASP A 137 -15.69 -13.69 -5.45
N ASN A 138 -14.47 -13.71 -4.93
CA ASN A 138 -14.10 -14.58 -3.82
C ASN A 138 -14.75 -14.07 -2.51
N ASN A 139 -15.97 -14.51 -2.25
CA ASN A 139 -16.86 -13.91 -1.26
C ASN A 139 -16.60 -14.37 0.20
N TRP A 140 -15.33 -14.38 0.61
CA TRP A 140 -14.92 -14.79 1.96
C TRP A 140 -15.24 -13.71 3.02
N PRO A 141 -15.44 -14.07 4.30
CA PRO A 141 -15.92 -13.16 5.33
C PRO A 141 -15.03 -11.91 5.54
N ALA A 142 -13.70 -12.04 5.40
CA ALA A 142 -12.77 -10.91 5.51
C ALA A 142 -12.93 -9.84 4.40
N GLN A 143 -13.39 -10.22 3.20
CA GLN A 143 -13.67 -9.28 2.10
C GLN A 143 -14.97 -8.52 2.37
N GLN A 144 -15.99 -9.22 2.87
CA GLN A 144 -17.28 -8.63 3.23
C GLN A 144 -17.13 -7.67 4.43
N PHE A 145 -16.30 -8.04 5.40
CA PHE A 145 -15.93 -7.16 6.52
C PHE A 145 -15.27 -5.85 6.04
N ASN A 146 -14.36 -5.92 5.06
CA ASN A 146 -13.74 -4.72 4.49
C ASN A 146 -14.76 -3.83 3.76
N LYS A 147 -15.65 -4.45 2.96
CA LYS A 147 -16.76 -3.76 2.28
C LYS A 147 -17.72 -3.10 3.27
N PHE A 148 -17.98 -3.74 4.40
CA PHE A 148 -18.82 -3.19 5.47
C PHE A 148 -18.21 -1.97 6.14
N PHE A 149 -16.91 -2.00 6.47
CA PHE A 149 -16.23 -0.84 7.05
C PHE A 149 -16.22 0.36 6.10
N ILE A 150 -16.04 0.13 4.80
CA ILE A 150 -16.07 1.19 3.78
C ILE A 150 -17.50 1.76 3.62
N SER A 151 -18.51 0.89 3.56
CA SER A 151 -19.91 1.31 3.34
C SER A 151 -20.54 1.98 4.57
N SER A 152 -20.23 1.52 5.78
CA SER A 152 -20.67 2.14 7.04
C SER A 152 -20.05 3.54 7.21
N LYS A 153 -18.79 3.72 6.78
CA LYS A 153 -18.13 5.04 6.79
C LYS A 153 -18.71 5.98 5.72
N LYS A 154 -19.05 5.48 4.52
CA LYS A 154 -19.76 6.27 3.50
C LYS A 154 -21.14 6.75 3.99
N ARG A 155 -21.91 5.89 4.68
CA ARG A 155 -23.18 6.29 5.28
C ARG A 155 -22.97 7.38 6.34
N LYS A 156 -22.02 7.22 7.27
CA LYS A 156 -21.71 8.25 8.28
C LYS A 156 -21.25 9.58 7.69
N ASN A 157 -20.45 9.58 6.63
CA ASN A 157 -20.04 10.81 5.95
C ASN A 157 -21.18 11.45 5.15
N GLY A 158 -22.07 10.65 4.55
CA GLY A 158 -23.28 11.13 3.86
C GLY A 158 -24.20 11.91 4.80
N TYR A 159 -24.48 11.36 5.99
CA TYR A 159 -25.26 12.07 7.02
C TYR A 159 -24.57 13.35 7.53
N LEU A 160 -23.23 13.40 7.52
CA LEU A 160 -22.48 14.59 7.92
C LEU A 160 -22.54 15.70 6.86
N SER A 161 -22.49 15.35 5.57
CA SER A 161 -22.69 16.31 4.48
C SER A 161 -24.12 16.85 4.43
N ASP A 162 -25.13 16.02 4.70
CA ASP A 162 -26.54 16.48 4.72
C ASP A 162 -26.83 17.41 5.91
N LEU A 163 -26.09 17.28 7.02
CA LEU A 163 -26.18 18.18 8.19
C LEU A 163 -25.47 19.52 7.98
N ILE A 164 -24.48 19.60 7.07
CA ILE A 164 -23.76 20.85 6.76
C ILE A 164 -24.50 21.68 5.68
N TYR A 165 -25.26 21.04 4.80
CA TYR A 165 -26.07 21.70 3.77
C TYR A 165 -27.54 21.97 4.19
N SER A 166 -27.89 21.70 5.44
CA SER A 166 -29.22 21.97 6.02
C SER A 166 -29.16 23.08 7.08
N ASN A 167 -28.47 24.18 6.78
CA ASN A 167 -28.58 25.45 7.50
C ASN A 167 -28.42 26.62 6.51
#